data_AF-A0A9D8D699-F1
#
_entry.id   AF-A0A9D8D699-F1
#
_cell.length_a   1.000
_cell.length_b   1.000
_cell.length_c   1.000
_cell.angle_alpha   90.00
_cell.angle_beta   90.00
_cell.angle_gamma   90.00
#
_symmetry.space_group_name_H-M   'P 1'
#
loop_
_entity.id
_entity.type
_entity.pdbx_description
1 polymer ?
#
loop_
_entity_poly.entity_id
_entity_poly.type
_entity_poly.pdbx_seq_one_letter_code
_entity_poly.pdbx_strand_id
1 'polypeptide(L)'
;MATGAQARATRGTVPAIIAIASLILAISVFLPWYTADVAPPFTPEATSGWDATLLARIAFAMAVITLVSSALIWLDLRGLLPIDADIVRALAWTCLVLTIAATALVAWRLVRPPGPAEFLARDIGLFIAQAAAIVALVASIGAVRPRNP
;
A
#
# COMPACT_ATOMS: atom_id res chain seq x y z
N MET A 1 -18.66 -28.42 -2.19
CA MET A 1 -19.02 -27.86 -0.86
C MET A 1 -17.73 -27.49 -0.15
N ALA A 2 -17.35 -26.22 -0.14
CA ALA A 2 -16.22 -25.78 0.68
C ALA A 2 -16.65 -25.87 2.14
N THR A 3 -15.94 -26.65 2.95
CA THR A 3 -16.21 -26.76 4.40
C THR A 3 -16.07 -25.36 5.03
N GLY A 4 -16.87 -25.02 6.04
CA GLY A 4 -16.91 -23.67 6.63
C GLY A 4 -15.55 -23.10 7.08
N ALA A 5 -14.57 -23.98 7.34
CA ALA A 5 -13.18 -23.63 7.59
C ALA A 5 -12.45 -23.06 6.36
N GLN A 6 -12.65 -23.62 5.16
CA GLN A 6 -12.04 -23.13 3.91
C GLN A 6 -12.59 -21.74 3.54
N ALA A 7 -13.89 -21.51 3.75
CA ALA A 7 -14.52 -20.20 3.53
C ALA A 7 -14.00 -19.14 4.53
N ARG A 8 -13.73 -19.51 5.78
CA ARG A 8 -13.17 -18.59 6.80
C ARG A 8 -11.70 -18.28 6.54
N ALA A 9 -10.91 -19.28 6.13
CA ALA A 9 -9.50 -19.10 5.76
C ALA A 9 -9.34 -18.15 4.55
N THR A 10 -10.13 -18.36 3.49
CA THR A 10 -10.12 -17.46 2.30
C THR A 10 -10.59 -16.04 2.62
N ARG A 11 -11.55 -15.88 3.56
CA ARG A 11 -12.03 -14.55 4.00
C ARG A 11 -10.97 -13.74 4.73
N GLY A 12 -10.13 -14.38 5.55
CA GLY A 12 -9.02 -13.71 6.25
C GLY A 12 -7.83 -13.35 5.35
N THR A 13 -7.71 -13.98 4.18
CA THR A 13 -6.59 -13.75 3.26
C THR A 13 -6.64 -12.38 2.60
N VAL A 14 -7.83 -11.88 2.22
CA VAL A 14 -7.95 -10.61 1.48
C VAL A 14 -7.46 -9.40 2.30
N PRO A 15 -7.91 -9.21 3.56
CA PRO A 15 -7.38 -8.12 4.40
C PRO A 15 -5.89 -8.29 4.70
N ALA A 16 -5.41 -9.52 4.87
CA ALA A 16 -3.98 -9.75 5.07
C ALA A 16 -3.16 -9.32 3.83
N ILE A 17 -3.63 -9.61 2.62
CA ILE A 17 -2.97 -9.17 1.37
C ILE A 17 -2.94 -7.65 1.29
N ILE A 18 -4.07 -6.98 1.57
CA ILE A 18 -4.14 -5.51 1.55
C ILE A 18 -3.15 -4.91 2.57
N ALA A 19 -3.10 -5.45 3.78
CA ALA A 19 -2.19 -5.02 4.83
C ALA A 19 -0.72 -5.17 4.39
N ILE A 20 -0.33 -6.36 3.93
CA ILE A 20 1.05 -6.63 3.47
C ILE A 20 1.43 -5.74 2.29
N ALA A 21 0.55 -5.61 1.30
CA ALA A 21 0.78 -4.75 0.14
C ALA A 21 0.92 -3.27 0.56
N SER A 22 0.09 -2.81 1.49
CA SER A 22 0.17 -1.44 2.03
C SER A 22 1.45 -1.20 2.84
N LEU A 23 1.92 -2.21 3.57
CA LEU A 23 3.21 -2.16 4.26
C LEU A 23 4.37 -2.06 3.27
N ILE A 24 4.36 -2.88 2.21
CA ILE A 24 5.36 -2.83 1.15
C ILE A 24 5.36 -1.45 0.49
N LEU A 25 4.17 -0.90 0.16
CA LEU A 25 4.05 0.46 -0.37
C LEU A 25 4.66 1.49 0.60
N ALA A 26 4.31 1.45 1.88
CA ALA A 26 4.81 2.37 2.90
C ALA A 26 6.34 2.33 3.03
N ILE A 27 6.94 1.13 3.01
CA ILE A 27 8.39 0.96 3.03
C ILE A 27 9.00 1.48 1.73
N SER A 28 8.36 1.21 0.60
CA SER A 28 8.84 1.61 -0.72
C SER A 28 8.91 3.12 -0.89
N VAL A 29 8.07 3.89 -0.18
CA VAL A 29 8.17 5.36 -0.10
C VAL A 29 9.55 5.84 0.36
N PHE A 30 10.22 5.08 1.24
CA PHE A 30 11.51 5.45 1.82
C PHE A 30 12.69 4.62 1.32
N LEU A 31 12.45 3.60 0.49
CA LEU A 31 13.55 2.91 -0.18
C LEU A 31 14.28 3.93 -1.04
N PRO A 32 15.62 4.06 -0.93
CA PRO A 32 16.37 5.03 -1.71
C PRO A 32 16.05 4.90 -3.19
N TRP A 33 15.38 5.92 -3.72
CA TRP A 33 15.05 6.07 -5.14
C TRP A 33 16.27 6.57 -5.93
N TYR A 34 17.29 7.06 -5.23
CA TYR A 34 18.46 7.78 -5.76
C TYR A 34 19.74 7.45 -5.02
N THR A 35 20.16 6.18 -4.95
CA THR A 35 21.53 5.90 -4.51
C THR A 35 22.13 4.72 -5.28
N ALA A 36 22.84 5.03 -6.36
CA ALA A 36 23.82 4.11 -6.94
C ALA A 36 25.01 4.83 -7.58
N ASP A 37 25.35 6.04 -7.11
CA ASP A 37 26.64 6.64 -7.45
C ASP A 37 27.41 6.94 -6.16
N VAL A 38 28.72 6.76 -6.26
CA VAL A 38 29.69 6.56 -5.18
C VAL A 38 29.96 7.86 -4.42
N ALA A 39 28.91 8.47 -3.85
CA ALA A 39 29.02 9.63 -2.98
C ALA A 39 29.11 9.19 -1.51
N PRO A 40 29.96 9.82 -0.69
CA PRO A 40 30.09 9.48 0.73
C PRO A 40 28.73 9.49 1.44
N PRO A 41 28.44 8.55 2.35
CA PRO A 41 27.14 8.38 3.02
C PRO A 41 26.68 9.56 3.90
N PHE A 42 27.40 10.68 3.87
CA PHE A 42 27.14 11.89 4.64
C PHE A 42 27.11 13.17 3.79
N THR A 43 27.04 13.08 2.46
CA THR A 43 26.83 14.29 1.65
C THR A 43 25.38 14.80 1.83
N PRO A 44 25.17 16.10 2.14
CA PRO A 44 23.83 16.68 2.30
C PRO A 44 22.90 16.49 1.08
N GLU A 45 23.50 16.23 -0.08
CA GLU A 45 22.86 16.00 -1.38
C GLU A 45 22.33 14.56 -1.54
N ALA A 46 22.61 13.64 -0.60
CA ALA A 46 22.11 12.26 -0.58
C ALA A 46 20.66 12.13 -0.07
N THR A 47 19.88 13.20 -0.11
CA THR A 47 18.45 13.19 0.21
C THR A 47 17.67 12.65 -1.00
N SER A 48 17.26 11.39 -0.95
CA SER A 48 16.61 10.73 -2.09
C SER A 48 15.24 11.35 -2.39
N GLY A 49 15.15 12.13 -3.47
CA GLY A 49 14.10 13.09 -3.83
C GLY A 49 12.62 12.64 -3.98
N TRP A 50 12.19 11.57 -3.34
CA TRP A 50 10.77 11.29 -3.09
C TRP A 50 10.39 11.71 -1.66
N ASP A 51 11.17 11.39 -0.62
CA ASP A 51 10.90 11.70 0.80
C ASP A 51 10.72 13.21 1.11
N ALA A 52 11.35 14.07 0.30
CA ALA A 52 11.26 15.52 0.38
C ALA A 52 9.97 16.11 -0.21
N THR A 53 9.18 15.33 -0.95
CA THR A 53 8.01 15.85 -1.67
C THR A 53 6.71 15.66 -0.88
N LEU A 54 5.79 16.62 -0.97
CA LEU A 54 4.46 16.53 -0.34
C LEU A 54 3.69 15.28 -0.79
N LEU A 55 3.81 14.92 -2.08
CA LEU A 55 3.12 13.78 -2.68
C LEU A 55 3.57 12.44 -2.09
N ALA A 56 4.84 12.32 -1.73
CA ALA A 56 5.37 11.16 -1.04
C ALA A 56 4.78 10.94 0.33
N ARG A 57 4.69 12.03 1.10
CA ARG A 57 4.11 12.02 2.44
C ARG A 57 2.64 11.64 2.38
N ILE A 58 1.93 12.10 1.35
CA ILE A 58 0.54 11.70 1.09
C ILE A 58 0.47 10.21 0.74
N ALA A 59 1.29 9.71 -0.19
CA ALA A 59 1.31 8.29 -0.55
C ALA A 59 1.63 7.39 0.66
N PHE A 60 2.60 7.79 1.49
CA PHE A 60 2.91 7.11 2.74
C PHE A 60 1.73 7.14 3.72
N ALA A 61 1.14 8.31 3.96
CA ALA A 61 -0.01 8.42 4.86
C ALA A 61 -1.17 7.54 4.40
N MET A 62 -1.48 7.51 3.11
CA MET A 62 -2.51 6.63 2.54
C MET A 62 -2.17 5.15 2.75
N ALA A 63 -0.90 4.75 2.55
CA ALA A 63 -0.45 3.39 2.78
C ALA A 63 -0.60 2.99 4.26
N VAL A 64 -0.23 3.87 5.20
CA VAL A 64 -0.37 3.64 6.65
C VAL A 64 -1.84 3.50 7.04
N ILE A 65 -2.71 4.40 6.59
CA ILE A 65 -4.14 4.35 6.91
C ILE A 65 -4.77 3.07 6.34
N THR A 66 -4.38 2.68 5.13
CA THR A 66 -4.85 1.43 4.49
C THR A 66 -4.37 0.20 5.25
N LEU A 67 -3.10 0.18 5.67
CA LEU A 67 -2.51 -0.88 6.49
C LEU A 67 -3.30 -1.05 7.80
N VAL A 68 -3.53 0.04 8.53
CA VAL A 68 -4.26 -0.01 9.82
C VAL A 68 -5.70 -0.44 9.60
N SER A 69 -6.40 0.16 8.64
CA SER A 69 -7.79 -0.18 8.33
C SER A 69 -7.94 -1.67 7.98
N SER A 70 -7.02 -2.20 7.18
CA SER A 70 -7.06 -3.60 6.80
C SER A 70 -6.65 -4.55 7.92
N ALA A 71 -5.69 -4.16 8.77
CA ALA A 71 -5.32 -4.92 9.95
C ALA A 71 -6.49 -5.02 10.94
N LEU A 72 -7.27 -3.95 11.14
CA LEU A 72 -8.47 -3.98 11.98
C LEU A 72 -9.51 -4.96 11.44
N ILE A 73 -9.79 -4.94 10.14
CA ILE A 73 -10.68 -5.91 9.49
C ILE A 73 -10.15 -7.34 9.66
N TRP A 74 -8.84 -7.54 9.54
CA TRP A 74 -8.21 -8.85 9.70
C TRP A 74 -8.34 -9.38 11.14
N LEU A 75 -8.16 -8.52 12.14
CA LEU A 75 -8.32 -8.87 13.56
C LEU A 75 -9.77 -9.21 13.91
N ASP A 76 -10.73 -8.46 13.36
CA ASP A 76 -12.17 -8.74 13.50
C ASP A 76 -12.53 -10.11 12.93
N LEU A 77 -12.06 -10.44 11.73
CA LEU A 77 -12.30 -11.75 11.12
C LEU A 77 -11.67 -12.93 11.89
N ARG A 78 -10.63 -12.66 12.69
CA ARG A 78 -10.03 -13.65 13.60
C ARG A 78 -10.72 -13.73 14.96
N GLY A 79 -11.71 -12.88 15.23
CA GLY A 79 -12.40 -12.81 16.51
C GLY A 79 -11.56 -12.21 17.64
N LEU A 80 -10.49 -11.47 17.31
CA LEU A 80 -9.60 -10.84 18.29
C LEU A 80 -10.09 -9.44 18.70
N LEU A 81 -10.85 -8.78 17.83
CA LEU A 81 -11.40 -7.44 18.05
C LEU A 81 -12.78 -7.35 17.40
N PRO A 82 -13.89 -7.46 18.15
CA PRO A 82 -15.22 -7.36 17.56
C PRO A 82 -15.49 -5.92 17.12
N ILE A 83 -15.74 -5.72 15.83
CA ILE A 83 -16.06 -4.41 15.23
C ILE A 83 -17.46 -4.46 14.63
N ASP A 84 -18.23 -3.38 14.79
CA ASP A 84 -19.54 -3.26 14.16
C ASP A 84 -19.48 -3.40 12.63
N ALA A 85 -20.48 -4.08 12.06
CA ALA A 85 -20.52 -4.38 10.63
C ALA A 85 -20.45 -3.13 9.74
N ASP A 86 -21.07 -2.02 10.17
CA ASP A 86 -21.02 -0.74 9.45
C ASP A 86 -19.63 -0.11 9.48
N ILE A 87 -18.90 -0.25 10.59
CA ILE A 87 -17.51 0.21 10.70
C ILE A 87 -16.61 -0.64 9.81
N VAL A 88 -16.76 -1.98 9.82
CA VAL A 88 -16.02 -2.87 8.92
C VAL A 88 -16.27 -2.52 7.45
N ARG A 89 -17.52 -2.20 7.10
CA ARG A 89 -17.88 -1.73 5.75
C ARG A 89 -17.21 -0.40 5.42
N ALA A 90 -17.24 0.57 6.33
CA ALA A 90 -16.57 1.86 6.15
C ALA A 90 -15.05 1.68 5.96
N LEU A 91 -14.40 0.85 6.78
CA LEU A 91 -12.97 0.54 6.67
C LEU A 91 -12.63 -0.11 5.32
N ALA A 92 -13.47 -1.01 4.81
CA ALA A 92 -13.27 -1.63 3.49
C ALA A 92 -13.37 -0.60 2.36
N TRP A 93 -14.33 0.33 2.43
CA TRP A 93 -14.43 1.44 1.48
C TRP A 93 -13.24 2.39 1.57
N THR A 94 -12.78 2.70 2.79
CA THR A 94 -11.57 3.50 3.01
C THR A 94 -10.37 2.87 2.32
N CYS A 95 -10.14 1.56 2.49
CA CYS A 95 -9.07 0.84 1.78
C CYS A 95 -9.19 0.99 0.26
N LEU A 96 -10.40 0.85 -0.30
CA LEU A 96 -10.61 1.00 -1.75
C LEU A 96 -10.29 2.41 -2.24
N VAL A 97 -10.83 3.44 -1.58
CA VAL A 97 -10.62 4.84 -2.01
C VAL A 97 -9.15 5.24 -1.91
N LEU A 98 -8.49 4.87 -0.81
CA LEU A 98 -7.08 5.19 -0.59
C LEU A 98 -6.16 4.44 -1.55
N THR A 99 -6.45 3.18 -1.86
CA THR A 99 -5.65 2.41 -2.83
C THR A 99 -5.81 2.93 -4.26
N ILE A 100 -6.99 3.42 -4.65
CA ILE A 100 -7.18 4.13 -5.93
C ILE A 100 -6.31 5.39 -5.97
N ALA A 101 -6.39 6.24 -4.93
CA ALA A 101 -5.63 7.48 -4.87
C ALA A 101 -4.11 7.21 -4.83
N ALA A 102 -3.65 6.23 -4.06
CA ALA A 102 -2.25 5.82 -4.01
C ALA A 102 -1.76 5.31 -5.36
N THR A 103 -2.53 4.45 -6.03
CA THR A 103 -2.19 3.94 -7.38
C THR A 103 -2.08 5.10 -8.37
N ALA A 104 -2.99 6.07 -8.33
CA ALA A 104 -2.96 7.24 -9.21
C ALA A 104 -1.74 8.13 -8.94
N LEU A 105 -1.38 8.36 -7.67
CA LEU A 105 -0.21 9.14 -7.30
C LEU A 105 1.10 8.48 -7.75
N VAL A 106 1.25 7.18 -7.52
CA VAL A 106 2.45 6.44 -7.95
C VAL A 106 2.53 6.37 -9.48
N ALA A 107 1.39 6.19 -10.16
CA ALA A 107 1.33 6.22 -11.62
C ALA A 107 1.66 7.60 -12.21
N TRP A 108 1.16 8.69 -11.62
CA TRP A 108 1.53 10.05 -12.03
C TRP A 108 3.05 10.25 -11.91
N ARG A 109 3.64 9.67 -10.87
CA ARG A 109 5.07 9.78 -10.59
C ARG A 109 5.95 8.94 -11.52
N LEU A 110 5.45 7.78 -11.99
CA LEU A 110 6.04 7.03 -13.11
C LEU A 110 6.15 7.90 -14.37
N VAL A 111 5.13 8.69 -14.67
CA VAL A 111 5.06 9.52 -15.88
C VAL A 111 5.87 10.81 -15.76
N ARG A 112 6.07 11.32 -14.54
CA ARG A 112 6.84 12.55 -14.24
C ARG A 112 8.00 12.25 -13.28
N PRO A 113 9.08 11.62 -13.76
CA PRO A 113 10.29 11.43 -12.95
C PRO A 113 10.89 12.79 -12.58
N PRO A 114 11.57 12.93 -11.42
CA PRO A 114 12.26 14.16 -11.08
C PRO A 114 13.53 14.30 -11.94
N GLY A 115 14.13 15.49 -11.95
CA GLY A 115 15.24 15.92 -12.82
C GLY A 115 16.51 15.03 -12.85
N PRO A 116 17.54 15.46 -13.61
CA PRO A 116 18.26 14.60 -14.55
C PRO A 116 19.03 13.41 -13.95
N ALA A 117 19.20 12.42 -14.84
CA ALA A 117 19.49 11.01 -14.63
C ALA A 117 20.93 10.68 -14.21
N GLU A 118 21.08 9.78 -13.22
CA GLU A 118 22.14 8.77 -13.19
C GLU A 118 21.55 7.43 -12.65
N PHE A 119 21.47 6.49 -13.60
CA PHE A 119 21.47 5.02 -13.60
C PHE A 119 20.43 4.10 -12.88
N LEU A 120 20.28 2.95 -13.55
CA LEU A 120 19.38 1.77 -13.47
C LEU A 120 18.85 1.33 -12.08
N ALA A 121 19.47 1.73 -10.99
CA ALA A 121 18.98 1.47 -9.63
C ALA A 121 17.81 2.38 -9.23
N ARG A 122 17.58 3.47 -9.99
CA ARG A 122 16.57 4.52 -9.76
C ARG A 122 15.11 4.04 -9.75
N ASP A 123 14.77 2.96 -10.47
CA ASP A 123 13.36 2.65 -10.77
C ASP A 123 12.75 1.53 -9.91
N ILE A 124 13.55 0.78 -9.16
CA ILE A 124 13.10 -0.44 -8.47
C ILE A 124 12.06 -0.13 -7.39
N GLY A 125 12.31 0.87 -6.54
CA GLY A 125 11.38 1.27 -5.47
C GLY A 125 10.02 1.76 -6.02
N LEU A 126 10.05 2.44 -7.16
CA LEU A 126 8.88 2.99 -7.83
C LEU A 126 8.02 1.89 -8.48
N PHE A 127 8.65 0.90 -9.10
CA PHE A 127 7.96 -0.28 -9.61
C PHE A 127 7.40 -1.17 -8.48
N ILE A 128 8.13 -1.35 -7.38
CA ILE A 128 7.64 -2.08 -6.20
C ILE A 128 6.44 -1.34 -5.59
N ALA A 129 6.52 -0.02 -5.44
CA ALA A 129 5.41 0.81 -4.95
C ALA A 129 4.18 0.67 -5.85
N GLN A 130 4.35 0.71 -7.17
CA GLN A 130 3.23 0.57 -8.11
C GLN A 130 2.62 -0.84 -8.04
N ALA A 131 3.44 -1.88 -8.02
CA ALA A 131 2.98 -3.26 -7.90
C ALA A 131 2.20 -3.47 -6.59
N ALA A 132 2.74 -2.97 -5.48
CA ALA A 132 2.10 -3.02 -4.17
C ALA A 132 0.76 -2.27 -4.15
N ALA A 133 0.70 -1.06 -4.72
CA ALA A 133 -0.54 -0.28 -4.83
C ALA A 133 -1.61 -1.01 -5.65
N ILE A 134 -1.23 -1.59 -6.80
CA ILE A 134 -2.14 -2.38 -7.65
C ILE A 134 -2.65 -3.62 -6.90
N VAL A 135 -1.77 -4.36 -6.22
CA VAL A 135 -2.17 -5.54 -5.43
C VAL A 135 -3.16 -5.14 -4.34
N ALA A 136 -2.89 -4.06 -3.60
CA ALA A 136 -3.79 -3.54 -2.58
C ALA A 136 -5.14 -3.09 -3.17
N LEU A 137 -5.14 -2.46 -4.35
CA LEU A 137 -6.35 -2.04 -5.06
C LEU A 137 -7.21 -3.24 -5.47
N VAL A 138 -6.62 -4.22 -6.16
CA VAL A 138 -7.34 -5.43 -6.61
C VAL A 138 -7.92 -6.20 -5.43
N ALA A 139 -7.16 -6.34 -4.34
CA ALA A 139 -7.64 -6.98 -3.13
C ALA A 139 -8.76 -6.16 -2.45
N SER A 140 -8.68 -4.82 -2.46
CA SER A 140 -9.71 -3.93 -1.89
C SER A 140 -11.03 -4.01 -2.65
N ILE A 141 -11.02 -4.22 -3.98
CA ILE A 141 -12.23 -4.50 -4.76
C ILE A 141 -12.92 -5.77 -4.23
N GLY A 142 -12.14 -6.80 -3.90
CA GLY A 142 -12.64 -8.03 -3.28
C GLY A 142 -13.21 -7.81 -1.87
N ALA A 143 -12.64 -6.88 -1.10
CA ALA A 143 -13.07 -6.58 0.27
C ALA A 143 -14.41 -5.83 0.36
N VAL A 144 -14.77 -5.04 -0.68
CA VAL A 144 -16.01 -4.24 -0.71
C VAL A 144 -17.21 -5.04 -1.25
N ARG A 145 -16.99 -6.20 -1.86
CA ARG A 145 -18.09 -7.02 -2.40
C ARG A 145 -19.09 -7.39 -1.30
N PRO A 146 -20.41 -7.25 -1.56
CA PRO A 146 -21.44 -7.58 -0.58
C PRO A 146 -21.30 -9.05 -0.16
N ARG A 147 -21.32 -9.25 1.16
CA ARG A 147 -21.36 -10.59 1.76
C ARG A 147 -22.76 -11.14 1.49
N ASN A 148 -22.92 -11.97 0.46
CA ASN A 148 -24.18 -12.67 0.28
C ASN A 148 -24.47 -13.51 1.55
N PRO A 149 -25.72 -13.48 2.07
CA PRO A 149 -26.13 -14.27 3.21
C PRO A 149 -25.99 -15.77 2.95
#